data_AF-A0A1I4X092-F1
#
_entry.id   AF-A0A1I4X092-F1
#
_cell.length_a   1.000
_cell.length_b   1.000
_cell.length_c   1.000
_cell.angle_alpha   90.00
_cell.angle_beta   90.00
_cell.angle_gamma   90.00
#
_symmetry.space_group_name_H-M   'P 1'
#
loop_
_entity.id
_entity.type
_entity.pdbx_description
1 polymer ?
#
loop_
_entity_poly.entity_id
_entity_poly.type
_entity_poly.pdbx_seq_one_letter_code
_entity_poly.pdbx_strand_id
1 'polypeptide(L)'
;MVSSTAPRPRAQHDPAPYDPARYAPAQYDPAQYFLMVILDIEGFGRRTDPDQAWLRDRLRAVVARAIEAAGVPEPSSEDRGDALVLLVPGTVPKTDLLGGFVRALVHELREHSRNHTGDREMRLRVAVHAGEVARHGAGWVGADLNTAFRMADMQPLRRALAGAPGAVLSLAVSHVLHQGVVRHGHPGLEAAEFAPAVLSAKEIRDETVWIRVPGHPWPPGLRTPGPRIPGPSAPVRPAPPAPPNCGISGANVSVTGVGVNHGTVTQSWTGSVATGPAAGTADIPAELTRLRAGLTDARQREVIDDFTFQATGEELETAEQHARAQDEEGRGRLLRALMKIERLIPNAAALAGLIATVTQLIQHVKGQA
;
A
#
# COMPACT_ATOMS: atom_id res chain seq x y z
N MET A 1 53.40 19.94 39.84
CA MET A 1 52.08 19.37 40.17
C MET A 1 51.21 19.36 38.93
N VAL A 2 51.08 18.23 38.23
CA VAL A 2 49.84 17.83 37.56
C VAL A 2 49.85 16.31 37.50
N SER A 3 48.94 15.66 38.26
CA SER A 3 48.79 14.21 38.31
C SER A 3 48.16 13.66 37.03
N SER A 4 48.84 12.69 36.42
CA SER A 4 48.28 11.84 35.36
C SER A 4 47.25 10.90 35.97
N THR A 5 45.97 11.10 35.64
CA THR A 5 44.87 10.24 36.11
C THR A 5 44.51 9.28 34.99
N ALA A 6 44.76 7.98 35.19
CA ALA A 6 44.37 6.93 34.24
C ALA A 6 42.84 6.76 34.17
N PRO A 7 42.26 6.45 33.00
CA PRO A 7 40.81 6.27 32.87
C PRO A 7 40.34 4.97 33.54
N ARG A 8 39.21 5.05 34.26
CA ARG A 8 38.53 3.91 34.89
C ARG A 8 37.95 2.96 33.83
N PRO A 9 37.99 1.63 34.03
CA PRO A 9 37.35 0.67 33.12
C PRO A 9 35.83 0.85 33.13
N ARG A 10 35.22 0.83 31.94
CA ARG A 10 33.76 0.81 31.75
C ARG A 10 33.17 -0.43 32.43
N ALA A 11 32.18 -0.22 33.30
CA ALA A 11 31.38 -1.32 33.83
C ALA A 11 30.67 -2.03 32.66
N GLN A 12 30.89 -3.34 32.53
CA GLN A 12 30.09 -4.22 31.68
C GLN A 12 28.64 -4.13 32.16
N HIS A 13 27.76 -3.62 31.31
CA HIS A 13 26.33 -3.70 31.52
C HIS A 13 25.89 -5.08 31.02
N ASP A 14 25.79 -6.05 31.93
CA ASP A 14 25.21 -7.35 31.59
C ASP A 14 23.74 -7.13 31.22
N PRO A 15 23.30 -7.53 30.01
CA PRO A 15 21.89 -7.46 29.66
C PRO A 15 21.11 -8.39 30.60
N ALA A 16 19.97 -7.88 31.10
CA ALA A 16 19.09 -8.67 31.95
C ALA A 16 18.78 -10.03 31.31
N PRO A 17 18.73 -11.11 32.10
CA PRO A 17 18.50 -12.46 31.58
C PRO A 17 17.19 -12.53 30.78
N TYR A 18 17.24 -13.23 29.66
CA TYR A 18 16.09 -13.49 28.79
C TYR A 18 14.96 -14.13 29.62
N ASP A 19 13.86 -13.39 29.78
CA ASP A 19 12.63 -13.87 30.44
C ASP A 19 11.67 -14.41 29.36
N PRO A 20 11.58 -15.74 29.18
CA PRO A 20 10.71 -16.35 28.16
C PRO A 20 9.22 -16.10 28.41
N ALA A 21 8.81 -15.73 29.64
CA ALA A 21 7.41 -15.46 29.96
C ALA A 21 6.97 -14.06 29.51
N ARG A 22 7.90 -13.11 29.37
CA ARG A 22 7.63 -11.75 28.83
C ARG A 22 7.53 -11.71 27.31
N TYR A 23 8.09 -12.71 26.63
CA TYR A 23 8.11 -12.84 25.17
C TYR A 23 7.46 -14.16 24.71
N ALA A 24 6.41 -14.61 25.41
CA ALA A 24 5.55 -15.64 24.85
C ALA A 24 5.05 -15.12 23.48
N PRO A 25 5.29 -15.84 22.36
CA PRO A 25 4.84 -15.38 21.07
C PRO A 25 3.33 -15.16 21.12
N ALA A 26 2.87 -14.02 20.64
CA ALA A 26 1.44 -13.78 20.48
C ALA A 26 0.83 -15.00 19.78
N GLN A 27 -0.19 -15.59 20.38
CA GLN A 27 -0.89 -16.72 19.76
C GLN A 27 -1.61 -16.19 18.52
N TYR A 28 -1.12 -16.60 17.35
CA TYR A 28 -1.81 -16.42 16.08
C TYR A 28 -2.60 -17.68 15.77
N ASP A 29 -3.83 -17.51 15.30
CA ASP A 29 -4.49 -18.63 14.63
C ASP A 29 -3.69 -18.96 13.34
N PRO A 30 -3.66 -20.23 12.90
CA PRO A 30 -3.04 -20.59 11.64
C PRO A 30 -3.59 -19.73 10.50
N ALA A 31 -2.69 -19.25 9.63
CA ALA A 31 -3.11 -18.52 8.44
C ALA A 31 -3.98 -19.41 7.56
N GLN A 32 -5.04 -18.83 7.00
CA GLN A 32 -5.97 -19.49 6.10
C GLN A 32 -6.12 -18.69 4.82
N TYR A 33 -6.39 -19.41 3.74
CA TYR A 33 -6.55 -18.82 2.42
C TYR A 33 -7.92 -18.17 2.24
N PHE A 34 -7.94 -16.87 2.01
CA PHE A 34 -9.14 -16.06 1.81
C PHE A 34 -9.13 -15.30 0.48
N LEU A 35 -10.33 -14.97 0.02
CA LEU A 35 -10.57 -13.89 -0.91
C LEU A 35 -10.86 -12.63 -0.09
N MET A 36 -9.98 -11.64 -0.18
CA MET A 36 -10.10 -10.35 0.50
C MET A 36 -10.77 -9.35 -0.42
N VAL A 37 -11.86 -8.73 0.04
CA VAL A 37 -12.53 -7.62 -0.65
C VAL A 37 -12.43 -6.38 0.22
N ILE A 38 -11.76 -5.35 -0.28
CA ILE A 38 -11.71 -4.03 0.35
C ILE A 38 -12.66 -3.11 -0.40
N LEU A 39 -13.61 -2.51 0.29
CA LEU A 39 -14.55 -1.54 -0.26
C LEU A 39 -14.37 -0.20 0.43
N ASP A 40 -13.90 0.79 -0.29
CA ASP A 40 -13.66 2.13 0.22
C ASP A 40 -14.57 3.16 -0.48
N ILE A 41 -15.11 4.10 0.28
CA ILE A 41 -15.97 5.16 -0.24
C ILE A 41 -15.13 6.33 -0.76
N GLU A 42 -15.34 6.70 -2.02
CA GLU A 42 -14.69 7.88 -2.61
C GLU A 42 -15.05 9.16 -1.86
N GLY A 43 -14.02 9.90 -1.42
CA GLY A 43 -14.20 11.20 -0.77
C GLY A 43 -14.82 11.15 0.63
N PHE A 44 -14.86 9.98 1.28
CA PHE A 44 -15.50 9.78 2.58
C PHE A 44 -15.11 10.84 3.64
N GLY A 45 -13.81 11.08 3.81
CA GLY A 45 -13.31 12.03 4.82
C GLY A 45 -13.67 13.50 4.59
N ARG A 46 -14.25 13.86 3.43
CA ARG A 46 -14.74 15.22 3.15
C ARG A 46 -16.19 15.43 3.58
N ARG A 47 -16.88 14.37 4.00
CA ARG A 47 -18.29 14.40 4.42
C ARG A 47 -18.41 14.79 5.89
N THR A 48 -19.57 15.32 6.25
CA THR A 48 -19.92 15.62 7.65
C THR A 48 -20.01 14.33 8.47
N ASP A 49 -19.76 14.38 9.78
CA ASP A 49 -19.84 13.17 10.64
C ASP A 49 -21.20 12.44 10.55
N PRO A 50 -22.36 13.13 10.49
CA PRO A 50 -23.65 12.46 10.27
C PRO A 50 -23.74 11.73 8.91
N ASP A 51 -23.23 12.33 7.84
CA ASP A 51 -23.24 11.69 6.52
C ASP A 51 -22.25 10.53 6.46
N GLN A 52 -21.09 10.64 7.12
CA GLN A 52 -20.14 9.53 7.28
C GLN A 52 -20.78 8.34 7.99
N ALA A 53 -21.44 8.55 9.13
CA ALA A 53 -22.14 7.49 9.86
C ALA A 53 -23.24 6.84 9.00
N TRP A 54 -24.04 7.65 8.32
CA TRP A 54 -25.11 7.16 7.44
C TRP A 54 -24.56 6.36 6.25
N LEU A 55 -23.49 6.82 5.63
CA LEU A 55 -22.83 6.15 4.50
C LEU A 55 -22.23 4.81 4.93
N ARG A 56 -21.66 4.70 6.13
CA ARG A 56 -21.16 3.44 6.69
C ARG A 56 -22.27 2.40 6.84
N ASP A 57 -23.39 2.79 7.46
CA ASP A 57 -24.55 1.92 7.62
C ASP A 57 -25.11 1.49 6.26
N ARG A 58 -25.18 2.44 5.32
CA ARG A 58 -25.67 2.20 3.97
C ARG A 58 -24.76 1.28 3.16
N LEU A 59 -23.44 1.43 3.28
CA LEU A 59 -22.45 0.58 2.61
C LEU A 59 -22.63 -0.88 3.07
N ARG A 60 -22.72 -1.11 4.39
CA ARG A 60 -22.95 -2.46 4.93
C ARG A 60 -24.22 -3.08 4.39
N ALA A 61 -25.32 -2.31 4.33
CA ALA A 61 -26.58 -2.80 3.80
C ALA A 61 -26.52 -3.11 2.28
N VAL A 62 -25.88 -2.25 1.49
CA VAL A 62 -25.66 -2.46 0.04
C VAL A 62 -24.83 -3.72 -0.20
N VAL A 63 -23.74 -3.89 0.54
CA VAL A 63 -22.84 -5.04 0.41
C VAL A 63 -23.51 -6.34 0.83
N ALA A 64 -24.28 -6.34 1.93
CA ALA A 64 -25.03 -7.51 2.36
C ALA A 64 -26.01 -8.00 1.28
N ARG A 65 -26.79 -7.09 0.68
CA ARG A 65 -27.70 -7.43 -0.43
C ARG A 65 -26.95 -7.95 -1.66
N ALA A 66 -25.78 -7.38 -1.97
CA ALA A 66 -24.97 -7.84 -3.09
C ALA A 66 -24.37 -9.24 -2.86
N ILE A 67 -23.95 -9.56 -1.63
CA ILE A 67 -23.47 -10.90 -1.24
C ILE A 67 -24.60 -11.93 -1.36
N GLU A 68 -25.78 -11.61 -0.81
CA GLU A 68 -26.97 -12.45 -0.88
C GLU A 68 -27.38 -12.73 -2.33
N ALA A 69 -27.51 -11.68 -3.16
CA ALA A 69 -27.88 -11.80 -4.57
C ALA A 69 -26.86 -12.59 -5.40
N ALA A 70 -25.60 -12.64 -4.97
CA ALA A 70 -24.55 -13.40 -5.64
C ALA A 70 -24.44 -14.85 -5.15
N GLY A 71 -25.22 -15.25 -4.13
CA GLY A 71 -25.11 -16.58 -3.51
C GLY A 71 -23.77 -16.82 -2.83
N VAL A 72 -23.04 -15.77 -2.48
CA VAL A 72 -21.76 -15.87 -1.76
C VAL A 72 -22.07 -16.15 -0.29
N PRO A 73 -21.45 -17.17 0.34
CA PRO A 73 -21.60 -17.40 1.77
C PRO A 73 -21.23 -16.15 2.58
N GLU A 74 -21.94 -15.92 3.69
CA GLU A 74 -21.71 -14.75 4.53
C GLU A 74 -20.22 -14.66 4.94
N PRO A 75 -19.50 -13.62 4.51
CA PRO A 75 -18.09 -13.49 4.81
C PRO A 75 -17.87 -12.95 6.23
N SER A 76 -16.69 -13.19 6.78
CA SER A 76 -16.25 -12.38 7.93
C SER A 76 -16.05 -10.95 7.46
N SER A 77 -16.66 -9.98 8.16
CA SER A 77 -16.56 -8.56 7.79
C SER A 77 -15.94 -7.73 8.91
N GLU A 78 -15.19 -6.70 8.54
CA GLU A 78 -14.60 -5.76 9.48
C GLU A 78 -14.80 -4.32 8.97
N ASP A 79 -15.36 -3.46 9.82
CA ASP A 79 -15.57 -2.05 9.54
C ASP A 79 -14.35 -1.26 10.03
N ARG A 80 -13.70 -0.55 9.11
CA ARG A 80 -12.50 0.27 9.36
C ARG A 80 -12.77 1.77 9.26
N GLY A 81 -14.03 2.20 9.40
CA GLY A 81 -14.43 3.59 9.31
C GLY A 81 -14.85 3.96 7.89
N ASP A 82 -13.89 4.26 7.03
CA ASP A 82 -14.10 4.63 5.62
C ASP A 82 -14.08 3.44 4.65
N ALA A 83 -13.59 2.28 5.13
CA ALA A 83 -13.54 1.03 4.39
C ALA A 83 -14.30 -0.10 5.09
N LEU A 84 -14.94 -0.96 4.29
CA LEU A 84 -15.46 -2.25 4.69
C LEU A 84 -14.56 -3.36 4.12
N VAL A 85 -14.13 -4.27 4.99
CA VAL A 85 -13.30 -5.43 4.62
C VAL A 85 -14.15 -6.68 4.68
N LEU A 86 -14.10 -7.50 3.63
CA LEU A 86 -14.71 -8.83 3.62
C LEU A 86 -13.61 -9.88 3.45
N LEU A 87 -13.67 -10.91 4.28
CA LEU A 87 -12.88 -12.13 4.15
C LEU A 87 -13.82 -13.26 3.76
N VAL A 88 -13.85 -13.53 2.46
CA VAL A 88 -14.66 -14.58 1.84
C VAL A 88 -13.83 -15.88 1.82
N PRO A 89 -14.36 -17.03 2.26
CA PRO A 89 -13.62 -18.28 2.26
C PRO A 89 -12.99 -18.58 0.89
N GLY A 90 -11.72 -19.02 0.89
CA GLY A 90 -10.99 -19.32 -0.34
C GLY A 90 -11.63 -20.42 -1.22
N THR A 91 -12.55 -21.20 -0.66
CA THR A 91 -13.34 -22.23 -1.35
C THR A 91 -14.44 -21.67 -2.26
N VAL A 92 -14.83 -20.41 -2.08
CA VAL A 92 -15.85 -19.76 -2.93
C VAL A 92 -15.34 -19.66 -4.36
N PRO A 93 -16.17 -19.98 -5.38
CA PRO A 93 -15.79 -19.79 -6.78
C PRO A 93 -15.50 -18.32 -7.07
N LYS A 94 -14.33 -18.07 -7.65
CA LYS A 94 -13.87 -16.69 -7.92
C LYS A 94 -14.74 -15.98 -8.96
N THR A 95 -15.42 -16.74 -9.82
CA THR A 95 -16.41 -16.22 -10.78
C THR A 95 -17.66 -15.66 -10.09
N ASP A 96 -18.06 -16.27 -8.96
CA ASP A 96 -19.22 -15.82 -8.20
C ASP A 96 -18.88 -14.50 -7.49
N LEU A 97 -17.65 -14.37 -6.98
CA LEU A 97 -17.18 -13.14 -6.36
C LEU A 97 -16.87 -12.02 -7.39
N LEU A 98 -15.98 -12.28 -8.35
CA LEU A 98 -15.53 -11.25 -9.30
C LEU A 98 -16.60 -10.89 -10.34
N GLY A 99 -17.49 -11.84 -10.68
CA GLY A 99 -18.57 -11.65 -11.63
C GLY A 99 -19.90 -11.39 -10.94
N GLY A 100 -20.43 -12.38 -10.22
CA GLY A 100 -21.75 -12.32 -9.56
C GLY A 100 -21.90 -11.18 -8.57
N PHE A 101 -21.06 -11.16 -7.54
CA PHE A 101 -21.07 -10.14 -6.49
C PHE A 101 -20.76 -8.75 -7.02
N VAL A 102 -19.76 -8.58 -7.90
CA VAL A 102 -19.46 -7.28 -8.51
C VAL A 102 -20.66 -6.75 -9.32
N ARG A 103 -21.33 -7.60 -10.11
CA ARG A 103 -22.55 -7.19 -10.83
C ARG A 103 -23.67 -6.78 -9.89
N ALA A 104 -23.91 -7.56 -8.84
CA ALA A 104 -24.94 -7.25 -7.83
C ALA A 104 -24.61 -5.94 -7.09
N LEU A 105 -23.34 -5.71 -6.75
CA LEU A 105 -22.88 -4.48 -6.12
C LEU A 105 -23.08 -3.26 -7.03
N VAL A 106 -22.77 -3.38 -8.33
CA VAL A 106 -23.05 -2.32 -9.31
C VAL A 106 -24.54 -2.01 -9.39
N HIS A 107 -25.40 -3.03 -9.37
CA HIS A 107 -26.85 -2.84 -9.37
C HIS A 107 -27.31 -2.06 -8.14
N GLU A 108 -26.94 -2.51 -6.94
CA GLU A 108 -27.30 -1.86 -5.67
C GLU A 108 -26.80 -0.42 -5.56
N LEU A 109 -25.56 -0.14 -5.99
CA LEU A 109 -25.03 1.22 -5.99
C LEU A 109 -25.74 2.12 -7.00
N ARG A 110 -26.16 1.57 -8.15
CA ARG A 110 -26.97 2.33 -9.11
C ARG A 110 -28.35 2.66 -8.55
N GLU A 111 -29.04 1.70 -7.93
CA GLU A 111 -30.31 1.96 -7.24
C GLU A 111 -30.16 3.01 -6.13
N HIS A 112 -29.06 2.94 -5.37
CA HIS A 112 -28.72 3.96 -4.37
C HIS A 112 -28.54 5.35 -4.99
N SER A 113 -27.75 5.45 -6.07
CA SER A 113 -27.43 6.73 -6.74
C SER A 113 -28.66 7.43 -7.34
N ARG A 114 -29.70 6.68 -7.74
CA ARG A 114 -30.96 7.28 -8.22
C ARG A 114 -31.69 8.07 -7.14
N ASN A 115 -31.47 7.70 -5.87
CA ASN A 115 -32.17 8.28 -4.73
C ASN A 115 -31.29 9.24 -3.90
N HIS A 116 -29.97 9.27 -4.15
CA HIS A 116 -29.02 10.03 -3.35
C HIS A 116 -27.92 10.65 -4.21
N THR A 117 -27.80 11.97 -4.14
CA THR A 117 -26.77 12.77 -4.81
C THR A 117 -26.01 13.62 -3.78
N GLY A 118 -24.88 14.23 -4.18
CA GLY A 118 -24.13 15.15 -3.33
C GLY A 118 -23.45 14.44 -2.16
N ASP A 119 -23.71 14.87 -0.92
CA ASP A 119 -23.04 14.33 0.28
C ASP A 119 -23.40 12.88 0.62
N ARG A 120 -24.46 12.35 0.01
CA ARG A 120 -24.90 10.96 0.18
C ARG A 120 -24.71 10.10 -1.06
N GLU A 121 -24.11 10.65 -2.10
CA GLU A 121 -23.65 9.86 -3.24
C GLU A 121 -22.58 8.87 -2.77
N MET A 122 -22.70 7.61 -3.21
CA MET A 122 -21.78 6.53 -2.83
C MET A 122 -21.16 5.92 -4.08
N ARG A 123 -19.86 6.21 -4.27
CA ARG A 123 -19.02 5.59 -5.30
C ARG A 123 -17.89 4.84 -4.63
N LEU A 124 -17.59 3.63 -5.09
CA LEU A 124 -16.65 2.74 -4.40
C LEU A 124 -15.35 2.50 -5.16
N ARG A 125 -14.24 2.49 -4.41
CA ARG A 125 -12.99 1.87 -4.84
C ARG A 125 -12.93 0.48 -4.23
N VAL A 126 -12.93 -0.54 -5.09
CA VAL A 126 -12.98 -1.94 -4.66
C VAL A 126 -11.68 -2.61 -5.04
N ALA A 127 -11.07 -3.35 -4.12
CA ALA A 127 -9.92 -4.21 -4.39
C ALA A 127 -10.23 -5.66 -4.00
N VAL A 128 -9.89 -6.60 -4.87
CA VAL A 128 -10.01 -8.04 -4.61
C VAL A 128 -8.65 -8.71 -4.75
N HIS A 129 -8.22 -9.36 -3.67
CA HIS A 129 -6.96 -10.09 -3.58
C HIS A 129 -7.21 -11.49 -3.00
N ALA A 130 -6.29 -12.42 -3.25
CA ALA A 130 -6.40 -13.79 -2.76
C ALA A 130 -5.07 -14.21 -2.14
N GLY A 131 -5.10 -14.69 -0.91
CA GLY A 131 -3.90 -14.91 -0.12
C GLY A 131 -4.19 -15.38 1.31
N GLU A 132 -3.15 -15.42 2.12
CA GLU A 132 -3.17 -15.99 3.47
C GLU A 132 -3.40 -14.89 4.52
N VAL A 133 -4.38 -15.12 5.40
CA VAL A 133 -4.71 -14.22 6.51
C VAL A 133 -4.86 -15.03 7.79
N ALA A 134 -4.29 -14.52 8.88
CA ALA A 134 -4.41 -15.09 10.22
C ALA A 134 -5.29 -14.21 11.11
N ARG A 135 -5.99 -14.85 12.03
CA ARG A 135 -6.73 -14.14 13.07
C ARG A 135 -5.82 -13.82 14.24
N HIS A 136 -5.96 -12.61 14.79
CA HIS A 136 -5.19 -12.15 15.94
C HIS A 136 -6.09 -11.30 16.86
N GLY A 137 -6.52 -11.90 17.98
CA GLY A 137 -7.50 -11.31 18.87
C GLY A 137 -8.84 -11.04 18.16
N ALA A 138 -9.31 -9.79 18.22
CA ALA A 138 -10.55 -9.38 17.58
C ALA A 138 -10.41 -9.03 16.07
N GLY A 139 -9.18 -9.01 15.54
CA GLY A 139 -8.89 -8.56 14.18
C GLY A 139 -8.12 -9.58 13.34
N TRP A 140 -7.71 -9.12 12.17
CA TRP A 140 -7.01 -9.91 11.17
C TRP A 140 -5.65 -9.33 10.84
N VAL A 141 -4.68 -10.20 10.56
CA VAL A 141 -3.30 -9.84 10.21
C VAL A 141 -2.82 -10.69 9.04
N GLY A 142 -2.06 -10.08 8.14
CA GLY A 142 -1.48 -10.79 6.99
C GLY A 142 -0.83 -9.81 6.02
N ALA A 143 0.28 -10.23 5.41
CA ALA A 143 0.92 -9.45 4.36
C ALA A 143 -0.02 -9.26 3.15
N ASP A 144 -0.75 -10.32 2.78
CA ASP A 144 -1.72 -10.30 1.68
C ASP A 144 -2.90 -9.37 1.97
N LEU A 145 -3.35 -9.30 3.23
CA LEU A 145 -4.37 -8.33 3.65
C LEU A 145 -3.86 -6.89 3.51
N ASN A 146 -2.62 -6.63 3.91
CA ASN A 146 -1.99 -5.31 3.70
C ASN A 146 -1.84 -4.97 2.20
N THR A 147 -1.53 -5.96 1.36
CA THR A 147 -1.52 -5.80 -0.11
C THR A 147 -2.90 -5.41 -0.63
N ALA A 148 -3.96 -6.06 -0.16
CA ALA A 148 -5.34 -5.73 -0.56
C ALA A 148 -5.71 -4.27 -0.22
N PHE A 149 -5.34 -3.78 0.97
CA PHE A 149 -5.52 -2.36 1.32
C PHE A 149 -4.74 -1.43 0.40
N ARG A 150 -3.46 -1.74 0.14
CA ARG A 150 -2.61 -0.94 -0.76
C ARG A 150 -3.17 -0.89 -2.19
N MET A 151 -3.82 -1.97 -2.65
CA MET A 151 -4.53 -1.99 -3.93
C MET A 151 -5.73 -1.03 -3.95
N ALA A 152 -6.55 -1.00 -2.89
CA ALA A 152 -7.71 -0.09 -2.81
C ALA A 152 -7.30 1.39 -2.78
N ASP A 153 -6.12 1.68 -2.23
CA ASP A 153 -5.59 3.02 -2.10
C ASP A 153 -4.76 3.54 -3.28
N MET A 154 -4.45 2.67 -4.24
CA MET A 154 -3.54 3.03 -5.32
C MET A 154 -4.07 4.16 -6.21
N GLN A 155 -3.17 5.06 -6.62
CA GLN A 155 -3.52 6.19 -7.47
C GLN A 155 -4.13 5.81 -8.83
N PRO A 156 -3.68 4.75 -9.52
CA PRO A 156 -4.35 4.31 -10.76
C PRO A 156 -5.83 3.97 -10.56
N LEU A 157 -6.22 3.37 -9.43
CA LEU A 157 -7.62 3.04 -9.14
C LEU A 157 -8.44 4.31 -8.87
N ARG A 158 -7.90 5.23 -8.06
CA ARG A 158 -8.50 6.55 -7.78
C ARG A 158 -8.73 7.33 -9.08
N ARG A 159 -7.73 7.39 -9.97
CA ARG A 159 -7.85 8.07 -11.28
C ARG A 159 -8.87 7.40 -12.19
N ALA A 160 -8.96 6.07 -12.16
CA ALA A 160 -9.93 5.35 -12.98
C ALA A 160 -11.37 5.69 -12.61
N LEU A 161 -11.68 5.77 -11.32
CA LEU A 161 -12.98 6.21 -10.85
C LEU A 161 -13.23 7.69 -11.15
N ALA A 162 -12.27 8.56 -10.83
CA ALA A 162 -12.40 10.00 -11.06
C ALA A 162 -12.61 10.34 -12.55
N GLY A 163 -11.97 9.59 -13.46
CA GLY A 163 -12.14 9.73 -14.91
C GLY A 163 -13.47 9.22 -15.46
N ALA A 164 -14.35 8.65 -14.63
CA ALA A 164 -15.61 8.05 -15.01
C ALA A 164 -16.79 8.60 -14.17
N PRO A 165 -17.26 9.84 -14.40
CA PRO A 165 -18.29 10.46 -13.55
C PRO A 165 -19.60 9.66 -13.42
N GLY A 166 -19.98 8.89 -14.44
CA GLY A 166 -21.17 8.02 -14.41
C GLY A 166 -20.94 6.62 -13.81
N ALA A 167 -19.71 6.29 -13.41
CA ALA A 167 -19.39 5.00 -12.81
C ALA A 167 -19.61 5.03 -11.30
N VAL A 168 -20.22 3.95 -10.80
CA VAL A 168 -20.48 3.76 -9.36
C VAL A 168 -19.35 3.06 -8.62
N LEU A 169 -18.45 2.38 -9.35
CA LEU A 169 -17.26 1.80 -8.75
C LEU A 169 -16.12 1.61 -9.74
N SER A 170 -14.90 1.52 -9.20
CA SER A 170 -13.72 1.00 -9.89
C SER A 170 -13.19 -0.22 -9.13
N LEU A 171 -12.79 -1.26 -9.86
CA LEU A 171 -12.35 -2.54 -9.32
C LEU A 171 -10.87 -2.78 -9.63
N ALA A 172 -10.05 -3.06 -8.61
CA ALA A 172 -8.71 -3.62 -8.75
C ALA A 172 -8.72 -5.11 -8.42
N VAL A 173 -8.05 -5.92 -9.23
CA VAL A 173 -7.89 -7.36 -9.05
C VAL A 173 -6.40 -7.69 -9.04
N SER A 174 -5.98 -8.54 -8.10
CA SER A 174 -4.58 -8.92 -7.96
C SER A 174 -4.07 -9.74 -9.15
N HIS A 175 -2.75 -9.81 -9.31
CA HIS A 175 -2.13 -10.61 -10.36
C HIS A 175 -2.62 -12.07 -10.35
N VAL A 176 -2.63 -12.69 -9.17
CA VAL A 176 -3.02 -14.10 -9.00
C VAL A 176 -4.46 -14.36 -9.45
N LEU A 177 -5.40 -13.47 -9.10
CA LEU A 177 -6.80 -13.61 -9.50
C LEU A 177 -7.00 -13.33 -11.00
N HIS A 178 -6.26 -12.35 -11.54
CA HIS A 178 -6.31 -12.09 -12.96
C HIS A 178 -5.81 -13.29 -13.78
N GLN A 179 -4.63 -13.82 -13.42
CA GLN A 179 -4.06 -14.99 -14.09
C GLN A 179 -4.89 -16.26 -13.87
N GLY A 180 -5.49 -16.43 -12.70
CA GLY A 180 -6.28 -17.63 -12.41
C GLY A 180 -7.65 -17.66 -13.08
N VAL A 181 -8.28 -16.50 -13.28
CA VAL A 181 -9.72 -16.42 -13.59
C VAL A 181 -10.04 -15.39 -14.67
N VAL A 182 -9.63 -14.14 -14.49
CA VAL A 182 -10.05 -13.05 -15.38
C VAL A 182 -9.54 -13.24 -16.80
N ARG A 183 -8.27 -13.62 -16.98
CA ARG A 183 -7.67 -13.81 -18.31
C ARG A 183 -8.41 -14.82 -19.19
N HIS A 184 -9.20 -15.71 -18.58
CA HIS A 184 -9.94 -16.76 -19.26
C HIS A 184 -11.28 -16.28 -19.84
N GLY A 185 -11.71 -15.06 -19.53
CA GLY A 185 -12.88 -14.45 -20.20
C GLY A 185 -14.21 -15.12 -19.86
N HIS A 186 -14.39 -15.59 -18.62
CA HIS A 186 -15.67 -16.16 -18.19
C HIS A 186 -16.81 -15.12 -18.32
N PRO A 187 -18.09 -15.53 -18.46
CA PRO A 187 -19.21 -14.60 -18.63
C PRO A 187 -19.28 -13.50 -17.56
N GLY A 188 -19.21 -12.23 -17.97
CA GLY A 188 -19.19 -11.05 -17.08
C GLY A 188 -17.80 -10.70 -16.52
N LEU A 189 -16.76 -11.41 -16.95
CA LEU A 189 -15.34 -11.20 -16.63
C LEU A 189 -14.51 -11.09 -17.91
N GLU A 190 -14.89 -10.14 -18.75
CA GLU A 190 -14.25 -9.86 -20.02
C GLU A 190 -12.83 -9.31 -19.79
N ALA A 191 -11.81 -10.13 -20.08
CA ALA A 191 -10.40 -9.77 -19.85
C ALA A 191 -9.99 -8.45 -20.53
N ALA A 192 -10.61 -8.12 -21.67
CA ALA A 192 -10.34 -6.89 -22.41
C ALA A 192 -10.77 -5.62 -21.66
N GLU A 193 -11.67 -5.72 -20.67
CA GLU A 193 -12.11 -4.60 -19.83
C GLU A 193 -11.13 -4.31 -18.67
N PHE A 194 -10.12 -5.16 -18.48
CA PHE A 194 -9.13 -5.01 -17.43
C PHE A 194 -7.84 -4.41 -17.97
N ALA A 195 -7.41 -3.30 -17.37
CA ALA A 195 -6.15 -2.64 -17.67
C ALA A 195 -5.07 -2.99 -16.64
N PRO A 196 -3.85 -3.34 -17.05
CA PRO A 196 -2.75 -3.52 -16.11
C PRO A 196 -2.33 -2.15 -15.54
N ALA A 197 -2.05 -2.14 -14.25
CA ALA A 197 -1.50 -1.01 -13.51
C ALA A 197 -0.41 -1.52 -12.54
N VAL A 198 0.53 -0.63 -12.23
CA VAL A 198 1.64 -0.94 -11.32
C VAL A 198 1.25 -0.51 -9.91
N LEU A 199 1.36 -1.44 -8.96
CA LEU A 199 1.27 -1.20 -7.53
C LEU A 199 2.70 -1.08 -6.97
N SER A 200 3.05 0.13 -6.54
CA SER A 200 4.29 0.40 -5.82
C SER A 200 3.94 1.06 -4.49
N ALA A 201 4.26 0.39 -3.39
CA ALA A 201 3.92 0.80 -2.03
C ALA A 201 5.03 0.37 -1.05
N LYS A 202 4.93 0.73 0.24
CA LYS A 202 5.87 0.25 1.28
C LYS A 202 5.99 -1.27 1.15
N GLU A 203 7.19 -1.82 1.07
CA GLU A 203 7.48 -3.27 0.91
C GLU A 203 6.95 -3.97 -0.37
N ILE A 204 6.21 -3.29 -1.25
CA ILE A 204 5.73 -3.84 -2.54
C ILE A 204 6.37 -3.05 -3.68
N ARG A 205 7.11 -3.73 -4.54
CA ARG A 205 7.75 -3.11 -5.70
C ARG A 205 7.20 -3.71 -6.99
N ASP A 206 6.63 -2.83 -7.80
CA ASP A 206 6.28 -3.07 -9.19
C ASP A 206 5.36 -4.27 -9.43
N GLU A 207 4.44 -4.53 -8.49
CA GLU A 207 3.48 -5.61 -8.63
C GLU A 207 2.41 -5.21 -9.65
N THR A 208 2.03 -6.14 -10.54
CA THR A 208 1.00 -5.88 -11.55
C THR A 208 -0.38 -6.18 -10.99
N VAL A 209 -1.26 -5.19 -11.02
CA VAL A 209 -2.68 -5.35 -10.70
C VAL A 209 -3.53 -4.96 -11.91
N TRP A 210 -4.78 -5.40 -11.93
CA TRP A 210 -5.67 -5.22 -13.06
C TRP A 210 -6.89 -4.43 -12.66
N ILE A 211 -7.15 -3.33 -13.35
CA ILE A 211 -8.22 -2.39 -13.03
C ILE A 211 -9.35 -2.51 -14.06
N ARG A 212 -10.60 -2.54 -13.60
CA ARG A 212 -11.82 -2.47 -14.41
C ARG A 212 -12.72 -1.36 -13.86
N VAL A 213 -13.46 -0.69 -14.74
CA VAL A 213 -14.57 0.20 -14.36
C VAL A 213 -15.84 -0.35 -15.02
N PRO A 214 -16.74 -1.00 -14.28
CA PRO A 214 -17.93 -1.61 -14.88
C PRO A 214 -18.78 -0.63 -15.69
N GLY A 215 -19.17 -1.04 -16.90
CA GLY A 215 -19.86 -0.17 -17.86
C GLY A 215 -18.93 0.62 -18.77
N HIS A 216 -17.61 0.47 -18.63
CA HIS A 216 -16.62 1.02 -19.56
C HIS A 216 -15.82 -0.12 -20.22
N PRO A 217 -15.58 -0.05 -21.54
CA PRO A 217 -14.78 -1.06 -22.26
C PRO A 217 -13.29 -1.00 -21.87
N TRP A 218 -12.85 0.11 -21.29
CA TRP A 218 -11.51 0.32 -20.77
C TRP A 218 -11.56 1.33 -19.61
N PRO A 219 -10.80 1.16 -18.51
CA PRO A 219 -10.76 2.11 -17.42
C PRO A 219 -10.32 3.51 -17.89
N PRO A 220 -11.15 4.54 -17.72
CA PRO A 220 -10.74 5.92 -18.00
C PRO A 220 -9.54 6.32 -17.13
N GLY A 221 -8.78 7.34 -17.53
CA GLY A 221 -7.63 7.82 -16.75
C GLY A 221 -6.42 6.87 -16.71
N LEU A 222 -6.52 5.66 -17.29
CA LEU A 222 -5.39 4.77 -17.53
C LEU A 222 -4.97 4.82 -19.00
N ARG A 223 -3.68 4.61 -19.25
CA ARG A 223 -3.14 4.56 -20.62
C ARG A 223 -3.81 3.41 -21.38
N THR A 224 -4.55 3.76 -22.43
CA THR A 224 -5.02 2.77 -23.40
C THR A 224 -3.80 2.14 -24.07
N PRO A 225 -3.76 0.81 -24.26
CA PRO A 225 -2.79 0.20 -25.16
C PRO A 225 -3.00 0.86 -26.51
N GLY A 226 -2.00 1.61 -26.98
CA GLY A 226 -2.07 2.18 -28.33
C GLY A 226 -2.32 1.07 -29.35
N PRO A 227 -2.88 1.38 -30.53
CA PRO A 227 -2.90 0.42 -31.62
C PRO A 227 -1.49 -0.17 -31.74
N ARG A 228 -1.35 -1.50 -31.65
CA ARG A 228 -0.14 -2.17 -32.11
C ARG A 228 -0.12 -1.96 -33.63
N ILE A 229 0.36 -0.81 -34.09
CA ILE A 229 0.83 -0.68 -35.45
C ILE A 229 1.99 -1.67 -35.51
N PRO A 230 1.93 -2.74 -36.31
CA PRO A 230 3.12 -3.53 -36.58
C PRO A 230 4.12 -2.52 -37.16
N GLY A 231 5.17 -2.20 -36.40
CA GLY A 231 6.26 -1.42 -36.96
C GLY A 231 6.70 -2.11 -38.25
N PRO A 232 7.06 -1.37 -39.32
CA PRO A 232 7.50 -1.98 -40.56
C PRO A 232 8.57 -3.00 -40.20
N SER A 233 8.33 -4.27 -40.56
CA SER A 233 9.29 -5.34 -40.37
C SER A 233 10.59 -4.87 -41.01
N ALA A 234 11.60 -4.59 -40.20
CA ALA A 234 12.92 -4.26 -40.71
C ALA A 234 13.31 -5.41 -41.66
N PRO A 235 13.80 -5.13 -42.88
CA PRO A 235 14.25 -6.18 -43.77
C PRO A 235 15.27 -7.03 -43.01
N VAL A 236 15.00 -8.33 -42.94
CA VAL A 236 15.92 -9.30 -42.34
C VAL A 236 17.21 -9.24 -43.15
N ARG A 237 18.21 -8.52 -42.63
CA ARG A 237 19.58 -8.63 -43.11
C ARG A 237 20.08 -10.01 -42.68
N PRO A 238 20.63 -10.84 -43.59
CA PRO A 238 21.28 -12.07 -43.17
C PRO A 238 22.39 -11.71 -42.18
N ALA A 239 22.39 -12.39 -41.03
CA ALA A 239 23.39 -12.19 -39.99
C ALA A 239 24.78 -12.60 -40.52
N PRO A 240 25.84 -11.81 -40.25
CA PRO A 240 27.20 -12.27 -40.50
C PRO A 240 27.51 -13.50 -39.63
N PRO A 241 28.39 -14.42 -40.08
CA PRO A 241 28.76 -15.60 -39.30
C PRO A 241 29.37 -15.18 -37.96
N ALA A 242 28.94 -15.84 -36.88
CA ALA A 242 29.37 -15.54 -35.53
C ALA A 242 30.87 -15.82 -35.34
N PRO A 243 31.62 -14.94 -34.65
CA PRO A 243 32.97 -15.27 -34.19
C PRO A 243 32.94 -16.36 -33.12
N PRO A 244 34.02 -17.15 -32.97
CA PRO A 244 34.09 -18.23 -31.99
C PRO A 244 33.88 -17.71 -30.57
N ASN A 245 32.96 -18.42 -29.89
CA ASN A 245 32.61 -18.33 -28.47
C ASN A 245 33.81 -17.97 -27.57
N CYS A 246 33.74 -16.78 -26.97
CA CYS A 246 34.45 -16.47 -25.75
C CYS A 246 33.57 -15.54 -24.89
N GLY A 247 33.07 -16.06 -23.77
CA GLY A 247 32.50 -15.25 -22.68
C GLY A 247 30.97 -15.28 -22.58
N ILE A 248 30.50 -15.92 -21.51
CA ILE A 248 29.10 -15.99 -21.06
C ILE A 248 28.48 -14.59 -20.95
N SER A 249 27.31 -14.40 -21.57
CA SER A 249 26.36 -13.34 -21.25
C SER A 249 24.95 -13.93 -21.26
N GLY A 250 24.30 -13.95 -20.08
CA GLY A 250 22.87 -14.22 -19.89
C GLY A 250 22.39 -15.65 -20.12
N ALA A 251 22.32 -16.47 -19.06
CA ALA A 251 21.50 -17.68 -19.06
C ALA A 251 20.13 -17.39 -18.42
N ASN A 252 19.05 -17.56 -19.18
CA ASN A 252 17.74 -17.88 -18.62
C ASN A 252 17.78 -19.31 -18.09
N VAL A 253 17.63 -19.49 -16.79
CA VAL A 253 17.46 -20.83 -16.19
C VAL A 253 16.03 -20.94 -15.67
N SER A 254 15.27 -21.83 -16.29
CA SER A 254 14.08 -22.43 -15.68
C SER A 254 14.53 -23.43 -14.62
N VAL A 255 14.24 -23.14 -13.35
CA VAL A 255 14.62 -24.03 -12.23
C VAL A 255 13.54 -25.10 -12.06
N THR A 256 13.88 -26.35 -12.37
CA THR A 256 13.17 -27.56 -11.89
C THR A 256 14.11 -28.44 -11.05
N GLY A 257 14.88 -27.83 -10.14
CA GLY A 257 15.71 -28.56 -9.17
C GLY A 257 16.56 -27.66 -8.27
N VAL A 258 16.80 -28.09 -7.03
CA VAL A 258 17.66 -27.39 -6.06
C VAL A 258 19.13 -27.72 -6.36
N GLY A 259 19.95 -26.71 -6.64
CA GLY A 259 21.40 -26.82 -6.72
C GLY A 259 22.06 -25.96 -5.64
N VAL A 260 22.89 -26.55 -4.79
CA VAL A 260 23.74 -25.82 -3.84
C VAL A 260 25.04 -25.45 -4.56
N ASN A 261 25.33 -24.16 -4.64
CA ASN A 261 26.57 -23.66 -5.24
C ASN A 261 27.59 -23.35 -4.14
N HIS A 262 28.76 -23.99 -4.19
CA HIS A 262 29.88 -23.70 -3.30
C HIS A 262 30.84 -22.73 -4.00
N GLY A 263 30.79 -21.46 -3.61
CA GLY A 263 31.72 -20.43 -4.06
C GLY A 263 31.48 -19.11 -3.34
N THR A 264 32.55 -18.37 -3.03
CA THR A 264 32.47 -17.07 -2.35
C THR A 264 31.85 -16.03 -3.27
N VAL A 265 30.67 -15.52 -2.88
CA VAL A 265 30.00 -14.41 -3.56
C VAL A 265 30.53 -13.10 -2.97
N THR A 266 31.23 -12.30 -3.77
CA THR A 266 31.60 -10.92 -3.41
C THR A 266 30.61 -9.93 -4.02
N GLN A 267 29.89 -9.19 -3.17
CA GLN A 267 29.06 -8.07 -3.56
C GLN A 267 29.75 -6.77 -3.14
N SER A 268 29.91 -5.81 -4.05
CA SER A 268 30.40 -4.46 -3.73
C SER A 268 29.28 -3.45 -3.91
N TRP A 269 28.95 -2.71 -2.85
CA TRP A 269 28.01 -1.59 -2.88
C TRP A 269 28.77 -0.28 -3.04
N THR A 270 28.44 0.51 -4.07
CA THR A 270 28.84 1.92 -4.19
C THR A 270 27.63 2.79 -3.91
N GLY A 271 27.36 3.03 -2.63
CA GLY A 271 26.43 4.04 -2.17
C GLY A 271 27.15 4.92 -1.17
N SER A 272 27.33 6.21 -1.50
CA SER A 272 27.83 7.18 -0.54
C SER A 272 26.77 7.39 0.54
N VAL A 273 26.96 6.74 1.68
CA VAL A 273 26.25 7.07 2.91
C VAL A 273 26.94 8.31 3.46
N ALA A 274 26.29 9.47 3.36
CA ALA A 274 26.65 10.60 4.20
C ALA A 274 26.31 10.21 5.64
N THR A 275 27.30 9.66 6.35
CA THR A 275 27.27 9.50 7.80
C THR A 275 27.30 10.88 8.45
N GLY A 276 26.12 11.41 8.76
CA GLY A 276 25.98 12.46 9.77
C GLY A 276 26.36 11.92 11.16
N PRO A 277 26.83 12.78 12.09
CA PRO A 277 27.53 12.35 13.28
C PRO A 277 26.61 11.65 14.29
N ALA A 278 27.24 10.76 15.06
CA ALA A 278 26.66 9.98 16.13
C ALA A 278 25.93 10.82 17.19
N ALA A 279 24.77 10.31 17.63
CA ALA A 279 24.17 10.46 18.96
C ALA A 279 24.55 11.73 19.75
N GLY A 280 24.14 12.90 19.25
CA GLY A 280 23.78 14.03 20.09
C GLY A 280 22.29 13.96 20.38
N THR A 281 21.84 14.38 21.56
CA THR A 281 20.41 14.63 21.86
C THR A 281 19.79 15.36 20.67
N ALA A 282 18.90 14.68 19.93
CA ALA A 282 18.31 15.24 18.73
C ALA A 282 17.52 16.49 19.13
N ASP A 283 17.98 17.66 18.71
CA ASP A 283 17.23 18.90 18.86
C ASP A 283 16.02 18.82 17.92
N ILE A 284 14.89 18.34 18.47
CA ILE A 284 13.65 18.08 17.76
C ILE A 284 13.25 19.31 16.91
N PRO A 285 13.21 20.55 17.45
CA PRO A 285 13.03 21.76 16.65
C PRO A 285 13.94 21.90 15.43
N ALA A 286 15.24 21.61 15.57
CA ALA A 286 16.20 21.77 14.49
C ALA A 286 16.02 20.70 13.39
N GLU A 287 15.63 19.48 13.75
CA GLU A 287 15.32 18.41 12.79
C GLU A 287 13.99 18.65 12.07
N LEU A 288 12.96 19.17 12.75
CA LEU A 288 11.69 19.58 12.11
C LEU A 288 11.92 20.71 11.10
N THR A 289 12.79 21.67 11.43
CA THR A 289 13.19 22.74 10.50
C THR A 289 13.89 22.17 9.26
N ARG A 290 14.78 21.18 9.44
CA ARG A 290 15.44 20.49 8.31
C ARG A 290 14.45 19.69 7.46
N LEU A 291 13.49 19.02 8.09
CA LEU A 291 12.41 18.32 7.40
C LEU A 291 11.56 19.27 6.54
N ARG A 292 11.22 20.46 7.07
CA ARG A 292 10.50 21.52 6.33
C ARG A 292 11.26 21.97 5.09
N ALA A 293 12.56 22.22 5.23
CA ALA A 293 13.42 22.60 4.12
C ALA A 293 13.47 21.51 3.04
N GLY A 294 13.61 20.24 3.45
CA GLY A 294 13.63 19.12 2.52
C GLY A 294 12.30 18.87 1.80
N LEU A 295 11.16 19.08 2.45
CA LEU A 295 9.84 19.03 1.78
C LEU A 295 9.67 20.15 0.76
N THR A 296 10.19 21.35 1.06
CA THR A 296 10.16 22.49 0.13
C THR A 296 11.01 22.21 -1.11
N ASP A 297 12.21 21.65 -0.93
CA ASP A 297 13.07 21.21 -2.05
C ASP A 297 12.43 20.08 -2.87
N ALA A 298 11.80 19.10 -2.20
CA ALA A 298 11.09 18.00 -2.87
C ALA A 298 9.93 18.50 -3.74
N ARG A 299 9.19 19.52 -3.27
CA ARG A 299 8.13 20.18 -4.06
C ARG A 299 8.72 20.92 -5.26
N GLN A 300 9.80 21.68 -5.06
CA GLN A 300 10.43 22.45 -6.13
C GLN A 300 11.01 21.55 -7.24
N ARG A 301 11.43 20.34 -6.88
CA ARG A 301 11.87 19.29 -7.82
C ARG A 301 10.72 18.42 -8.36
N GLU A 302 9.46 18.77 -8.08
CA GLU A 302 8.25 18.05 -8.50
C GLU A 302 8.24 16.56 -8.08
N VAL A 303 8.94 16.21 -6.99
CA VAL A 303 8.99 14.84 -6.44
C VAL A 303 7.73 14.53 -5.62
N ILE A 304 7.13 15.56 -5.03
CA ILE A 304 5.82 15.51 -4.34
C ILE A 304 4.88 16.54 -4.96
N ASP A 305 3.60 16.20 -5.03
CA ASP A 305 2.57 17.12 -5.52
C ASP A 305 2.17 18.16 -4.45
N ASP A 306 1.49 19.22 -4.89
CA ASP A 306 1.05 20.32 -4.03
C ASP A 306 0.14 19.87 -2.89
N PHE A 307 -0.71 18.85 -3.10
CA PHE A 307 -1.61 18.34 -2.08
C PHE A 307 -0.82 17.60 -0.98
N THR A 308 0.11 16.73 -1.37
CA THR A 308 1.04 16.05 -0.45
C THR A 308 1.85 17.07 0.36
N PHE A 309 2.34 18.13 -0.29
CA PHE A 309 3.10 19.20 0.38
C PHE A 309 2.25 19.95 1.42
N GLN A 310 1.02 20.36 1.08
CA GLN A 310 0.13 21.06 2.03
C GLN A 310 -0.27 20.17 3.21
N ALA A 311 -0.73 18.95 2.93
CA ALA A 311 -1.15 18.00 3.98
C ALA A 311 -0.01 17.64 4.94
N THR A 312 1.21 17.49 4.41
CA THR A 312 2.40 17.24 5.25
C THR A 312 2.81 18.49 6.02
N GLY A 313 2.62 19.68 5.44
CA GLY A 313 2.91 20.97 6.07
C GLY A 313 2.05 21.27 7.30
N GLU A 314 0.75 20.96 7.25
CA GLU A 314 -0.19 21.13 8.38
C GLU A 314 0.20 20.24 9.58
N GLU A 315 0.54 18.98 9.30
CA GLU A 315 1.01 18.06 10.35
C GLU A 315 2.39 18.44 10.86
N LEU A 316 3.26 19.01 10.02
CA LEU A 316 4.56 19.52 10.43
C LEU A 316 4.44 20.74 11.34
N GLU A 317 3.49 21.64 11.07
CA GLU A 317 3.18 22.77 11.95
C GLU A 317 2.66 22.28 13.31
N THR A 318 1.81 21.26 13.31
CA THR A 318 1.35 20.60 14.55
C THR A 318 2.52 19.97 15.33
N ALA A 319 3.47 19.35 14.64
CA ALA A 319 4.68 18.80 15.26
C ALA A 319 5.57 19.90 15.86
N GLU A 320 5.75 21.02 15.16
CA GLU A 320 6.55 22.17 15.62
C GLU A 320 5.96 22.83 16.88
N GLN A 321 4.63 22.95 16.96
CA GLN A 321 3.92 23.49 18.14
C GLN A 321 4.19 22.65 19.41
N HIS A 322 4.35 21.33 19.25
CA HIS A 322 4.56 20.40 20.36
C HIS A 322 6.02 19.94 20.50
N ALA A 323 6.96 20.49 19.72
CA ALA A 323 8.35 20.07 19.70
C ALA A 323 9.11 20.27 21.02
N ARG A 324 8.62 21.18 21.88
CA ARG A 324 9.20 21.49 23.20
C ARG A 324 8.35 20.99 24.38
N ALA A 325 7.24 20.30 24.11
CA ALA A 325 6.35 19.83 25.16
C ALA A 325 7.04 18.74 26.00
N GLN A 326 6.97 18.89 27.32
CA GLN A 326 7.55 17.94 28.28
C GLN A 326 6.49 17.04 28.92
N ASP A 327 5.21 17.41 28.79
CA ASP A 327 4.07 16.63 29.25
C ASP A 327 3.72 15.49 28.28
N GLU A 328 3.11 14.44 28.81
CA GLU A 328 2.76 13.22 28.08
C GLU A 328 1.76 13.48 26.94
N GLU A 329 0.83 14.42 27.14
CA GLU A 329 -0.18 14.77 26.16
C GLU A 329 0.44 15.47 24.93
N GLY A 330 1.30 16.47 25.16
CA GLY A 330 2.05 17.16 24.12
C GLY A 330 2.98 16.22 23.36
N ARG A 331 3.68 15.30 24.04
CA ARG A 331 4.47 14.25 23.38
C ARG A 331 3.62 13.31 22.55
N GLY A 332 2.43 12.94 23.02
CA GLY A 332 1.47 12.14 22.29
C GLY A 332 0.98 12.85 21.01
N ARG A 333 0.75 14.17 21.06
CA ARG A 333 0.40 14.97 19.88
C ARG A 333 1.56 15.05 18.88
N LEU A 334 2.79 15.30 19.34
CA LEU A 334 4.00 15.28 18.52
C LEU A 334 4.18 13.94 17.80
N LEU A 335 4.05 12.83 18.52
CA LEU A 335 4.20 11.49 17.95
C LEU A 335 3.14 11.18 16.89
N ARG A 336 1.88 11.55 17.14
CA ARG A 336 0.78 11.37 16.17
C ARG A 336 1.01 12.18 14.89
N ALA A 337 1.45 13.44 15.02
CA ALA A 337 1.78 14.28 13.87
C ALA A 337 2.93 13.67 13.03
N LEU A 338 4.02 13.23 13.67
CA LEU A 338 5.13 12.58 12.98
C LEU A 338 4.72 11.28 12.27
N MET A 339 3.88 10.45 12.89
CA MET A 339 3.36 9.22 12.26
C MET A 339 2.46 9.51 11.05
N LYS A 340 1.70 10.61 11.08
CA LYS A 340 0.91 11.03 9.92
C LYS A 340 1.80 11.56 8.80
N ILE A 341 2.83 12.34 9.12
CA ILE A 341 3.84 12.79 8.15
C ILE A 341 4.50 11.59 7.45
N GLU A 342 4.90 10.55 8.21
CA GLU A 342 5.48 9.32 7.63
C GLU A 342 4.52 8.64 6.62
N ARG A 343 3.21 8.71 6.88
CA ARG A 343 2.17 8.11 6.01
C ARG A 343 1.85 8.96 4.78
N LEU A 344 2.01 10.28 4.88
CA LEU A 344 1.71 11.23 3.80
C LEU A 344 2.87 11.33 2.79
N ILE A 345 4.12 11.21 3.24
CA ILE A 345 5.27 11.27 2.34
C ILE A 345 5.30 10.02 1.45
N PRO A 346 5.19 10.14 0.11
CA PRO A 346 5.24 9.00 -0.77
C PRO A 346 6.60 8.31 -0.67
N ASN A 347 6.59 6.98 -0.69
CA ASN A 347 7.81 6.19 -0.59
C ASN A 347 8.54 6.16 -1.94
N ALA A 348 9.25 7.24 -2.24
CA ALA A 348 10.09 7.39 -3.42
C ALA A 348 11.57 7.43 -3.01
N ALA A 349 12.45 6.85 -3.83
CA ALA A 349 13.89 6.84 -3.56
C ALA A 349 14.46 8.26 -3.37
N ALA A 350 13.91 9.25 -4.09
CA ALA A 350 14.28 10.66 -3.97
C ALA A 350 13.89 11.31 -2.62
N LEU A 351 13.05 10.63 -1.81
CA LEU A 351 12.55 11.09 -0.51
C LEU A 351 13.06 10.24 0.66
N ALA A 352 13.92 9.25 0.40
CA ALA A 352 14.42 8.32 1.41
C ALA A 352 15.10 9.02 2.59
N GLY A 353 15.79 10.14 2.34
CA GLY A 353 16.38 10.96 3.40
C GLY A 353 15.34 11.57 4.34
N LEU A 354 14.23 12.09 3.81
CA LEU A 354 13.15 12.68 4.62
C LEU A 354 12.43 11.63 5.45
N ILE A 355 12.17 10.46 4.85
CA ILE A 355 11.55 9.33 5.55
C ILE A 355 12.47 8.88 6.70
N ALA A 356 13.77 8.76 6.47
CA ALA A 356 14.73 8.40 7.50
C ALA A 356 14.74 9.42 8.66
N THR A 357 14.69 10.72 8.38
CA THR A 357 14.59 11.77 9.40
C THR A 357 13.31 11.65 10.22
N VAL A 358 12.16 11.45 9.59
CA VAL A 358 10.87 11.28 10.30
C VAL A 358 10.89 10.03 11.17
N THR A 359 11.39 8.91 10.65
CA THR A 359 11.51 7.67 11.42
C THR A 359 12.44 7.84 12.63
N GLN A 360 13.58 8.52 12.47
CA GLN A 360 14.49 8.82 13.59
C GLN A 360 13.82 9.68 14.66
N LEU A 361 13.06 10.71 14.26
CA LEU A 361 12.30 11.54 15.20
C LEU A 361 11.24 10.73 15.97
N ILE A 362 10.51 9.84 15.28
CA ILE A 362 9.54 8.95 15.92
C ILE A 362 10.21 8.06 16.98
N GLN A 363 11.35 7.45 16.65
CA GLN A 363 12.08 6.60 17.59
C GLN A 363 12.63 7.41 18.78
N HIS A 364 13.10 8.63 18.54
CA HIS A 364 13.58 9.50 19.60
C HIS A 364 12.46 9.91 20.56
N VAL A 365 11.30 10.30 20.05
CA VAL A 365 10.14 10.68 20.88
C VAL A 365 9.60 9.47 21.66
N LYS A 366 9.58 8.27 21.05
CA LYS A 366 9.19 7.03 21.74
C LYS A 366 10.17 6.62 22.84
N GLY A 367 11.46 6.86 22.68
CA GLY A 367 12.48 6.53 23.67
C GLY A 367 12.56 7.48 24.87
N GLN A 368 11.83 8.60 24.84
CA GLN A 368 11.71 9.56 25.96
C GLN A 368 10.41 9.43 26.76
N ALA A 369 9.49 8.55 26.33
CA ALA A 369 8.30 8.14 27.06
C ALA A 369 8.62 6.90 27.89
#